data_AF-A0A7S3BSV6-F1
#
_entry.id   AF-A0A7S3BSV6-F1
#
_cell.length_a   1.000
_cell.length_b   1.000
_cell.length_c   1.000
_cell.angle_alpha   90.00
_cell.angle_beta   90.00
_cell.angle_gamma   90.00
#
_symmetry.space_group_name_H-M   'P 1'
#
loop_
_entity.id
_entity.type
_entity.pdbx_description
1 polymer ?
#
loop_
_entity_poly.entity_id
_entity_poly.type
_entity_poly.pdbx_seq_one_letter_code
_entity_poly.pdbx_strand_id
1 'polypeptide(L)'
;SFRPGALINLHFFEPRYRILIRRAWEGERRFLWAERTPSPADVLHALLVSVEDARFLPDGRAHVTGRGVELVTANHCWIEEGTGGLWYASTSTPENPADRSAAATRFQPTESTANRLRAAISDGAPAYNRGEVRRCANIYLEAARAELLLLSSQSVPSEL
;
A
#
# COMPACT_ATOMS: atom_id res chain seq x y z
N SER A 1 20.35 -14.31 -1.49
CA SER A 1 20.98 -13.74 -0.30
C SER A 1 20.12 -12.62 0.26
N PHE A 2 20.04 -12.47 1.57
CA PHE A 2 19.25 -11.44 2.24
C PHE A 2 20.00 -10.10 2.27
N ARG A 3 19.99 -9.34 1.17
CA ARG A 3 20.63 -8.02 1.10
C ARG A 3 20.11 -7.19 -0.09
N PRO A 4 20.20 -5.86 -0.03
CA PRO A 4 19.95 -4.99 -1.18
C PRO A 4 20.79 -5.35 -2.40
N GLY A 5 20.22 -5.18 -3.59
CA GLY A 5 20.81 -5.50 -4.89
C GLY A 5 20.87 -6.99 -5.23
N ALA A 6 20.67 -7.89 -4.26
CA ALA A 6 20.75 -9.33 -4.50
C ALA A 6 19.61 -9.82 -5.38
N LEU A 7 19.96 -10.69 -6.33
CA LEU A 7 18.97 -11.49 -7.04
C LEU A 7 18.32 -12.48 -6.08
N ILE A 8 17.02 -12.65 -6.25
CA ILE A 8 16.23 -13.62 -5.53
C ILE A 8 15.52 -14.56 -6.50
N ASN A 9 15.44 -15.82 -6.10
CA ASN A 9 14.73 -16.86 -6.80
C ASN A 9 14.04 -17.70 -5.72
N LEU A 10 12.72 -17.56 -5.63
CA LEU A 10 11.90 -18.15 -4.58
C LEU A 10 10.88 -19.09 -5.19
N HIS A 11 10.68 -20.22 -4.52
CA HIS A 11 9.65 -21.19 -4.84
C HIS A 11 8.61 -21.19 -3.72
N PHE A 12 7.41 -20.70 -4.03
CA PHE A 12 6.28 -20.66 -3.12
C PHE A 12 5.39 -21.87 -3.30
N PHE A 13 5.24 -22.66 -2.24
CA PHE A 13 4.44 -23.88 -2.23
C PHE A 13 3.23 -23.82 -1.29
N GLU A 14 3.23 -22.92 -0.29
CA GLU A 14 2.10 -22.76 0.61
C GLU A 14 1.00 -21.87 -0.01
N PRO A 15 -0.29 -22.20 0.16
CA PRO A 15 -1.41 -21.43 -0.42
C PRO A 15 -1.42 -19.94 -0.07
N ARG A 16 -0.98 -19.57 1.14
CA ARG A 16 -0.91 -18.16 1.59
C ARG A 16 0.02 -17.31 0.72
N TYR A 17 1.10 -17.88 0.20
CA TYR A 17 2.05 -17.14 -0.64
C TYR A 17 1.53 -16.92 -2.06
N ARG A 18 0.53 -17.70 -2.50
CA ARG A 18 -0.18 -17.41 -3.75
C ARG A 18 -0.93 -16.07 -3.66
N ILE A 19 -1.53 -15.78 -2.51
CA ILE A 19 -2.20 -14.50 -2.26
C ILE A 19 -1.17 -13.37 -2.25
N LEU A 20 -0.06 -13.57 -1.52
CA LEU A 20 1.05 -12.62 -1.47
C LEU A 20 1.51 -12.20 -2.87
N ILE A 21 1.90 -13.18 -3.69
CA ILE A 21 2.47 -12.88 -5.00
C ILE A 21 1.43 -12.30 -5.97
N ARG A 22 0.16 -12.73 -5.90
CA ARG A 22 -0.91 -12.13 -6.71
C ARG A 22 -1.10 -10.65 -6.36
N ARG A 23 -1.21 -10.32 -5.07
CA ARG A 23 -1.35 -8.93 -4.61
C ARG A 23 -0.13 -8.09 -4.95
N ALA A 24 1.07 -8.63 -4.74
CA ALA A 24 2.30 -7.94 -5.15
C ALA A 24 2.28 -7.66 -6.66
N TRP A 25 1.93 -8.65 -7.48
CA TRP A 25 1.92 -8.53 -8.94
C TRP A 25 0.89 -7.54 -9.48
N GLU A 26 -0.29 -7.46 -8.85
CA GLU A 26 -1.37 -6.53 -9.19
C GLU A 26 -1.11 -5.10 -8.66
N GLY A 27 -0.32 -4.97 -7.60
CA GLY A 27 0.08 -3.70 -6.99
C GLY A 27 1.47 -3.22 -7.43
N GLU A 28 2.30 -2.86 -6.45
CA GLU A 28 3.62 -2.25 -6.67
C GLU A 28 4.74 -3.24 -7.06
N ARG A 29 4.41 -4.52 -7.29
CA ARG A 29 5.37 -5.60 -7.51
C ARG A 29 6.39 -5.71 -6.40
N ARG A 30 5.94 -5.59 -5.14
CA ARG A 30 6.80 -5.64 -3.96
C ARG A 30 6.22 -6.48 -2.84
N PHE A 31 7.09 -7.10 -2.04
CA PHE A 31 6.74 -7.76 -0.78
C PHE A 31 7.91 -7.73 0.20
N LEU A 32 7.65 -8.07 1.46
CA LEU A 32 8.67 -8.18 2.50
C LEU A 32 9.16 -9.61 2.65
N TRP A 33 10.49 -9.78 2.63
CA TRP A 33 11.13 -11.01 3.06
C TRP A 33 11.74 -10.77 4.44
N ALA A 34 11.39 -11.61 5.43
CA ALA A 34 12.05 -11.67 6.72
C ALA A 34 12.75 -13.03 6.91
N GLU A 35 13.88 -13.05 7.62
CA GLU A 35 14.62 -14.29 7.91
C GLU A 35 13.93 -15.19 8.95
N ARG A 36 13.00 -14.62 9.73
CA ARG A 36 12.20 -15.33 10.73
C ARG A 36 10.73 -14.95 10.61
N THR A 37 9.85 -15.86 11.05
CA THR A 37 8.42 -15.57 11.17
C THR A 37 8.20 -14.45 12.20
N PRO A 38 7.39 -13.42 11.89
CA PRO A 38 7.07 -12.37 12.86
C PRO A 38 6.18 -12.86 13.99
N SER A 39 6.19 -12.14 15.10
CA SER A 39 5.19 -12.09 16.16
C SER A 39 4.49 -10.71 16.14
N PRO A 40 3.25 -10.57 16.65
CA PRO A 40 2.56 -9.27 16.65
C PRO A 40 3.31 -8.16 17.39
N ALA A 41 4.11 -8.52 18.40
CA ALA A 41 4.93 -7.59 19.17
C ALA A 41 6.33 -7.35 18.57
N ASP A 42 6.68 -8.01 17.45
CA ASP A 42 8.01 -7.89 16.88
C ASP A 42 8.25 -6.55 16.18
N VAL A 43 9.48 -6.06 16.36
CA VAL A 43 10.15 -5.17 15.43
C VAL A 43 11.29 -5.98 14.80
N LEU A 44 11.31 -6.09 13.48
CA LEU A 44 12.31 -6.91 12.79
C LEU A 44 12.79 -6.26 11.49
N HIS A 45 14.01 -6.59 11.09
CA HIS A 45 14.54 -6.19 9.79
C HIS A 45 14.02 -7.13 8.70
N ALA A 46 13.45 -6.52 7.67
CA ALA A 46 12.96 -7.20 6.48
C ALA A 46 13.67 -6.63 5.24
N LEU A 47 13.86 -7.47 4.23
CA LEU A 47 14.27 -7.04 2.90
C LEU A 47 13.03 -6.71 2.10
N LEU A 48 12.89 -5.46 1.67
CA LEU A 48 11.91 -5.11 0.65
C LEU A 48 12.37 -5.71 -0.67
N VAL A 49 11.52 -6.53 -1.27
CA VAL A 49 11.79 -7.23 -2.50
C VAL A 49 10.96 -6.62 -3.62
N SER A 50 11.58 -6.35 -4.77
CA SER A 50 10.87 -6.09 -6.01
C SER A 50 10.78 -7.37 -6.84
N VAL A 51 9.59 -7.66 -7.35
CA VAL A 51 9.28 -8.80 -8.20
C VAL A 51 9.55 -8.43 -9.66
N GLU A 52 10.42 -9.20 -10.31
CA GLU A 52 10.75 -9.04 -11.73
C GLU A 52 9.93 -10.00 -12.60
N ASP A 53 9.75 -11.26 -12.18
CA ASP A 53 8.91 -12.27 -12.84
C ASP A 53 8.17 -13.13 -11.80
N ALA A 54 6.96 -13.57 -12.15
CA ALA A 54 6.15 -14.48 -11.34
C ALA A 54 5.42 -15.47 -12.23
N ARG A 55 5.78 -16.76 -12.11
CA ARG A 55 5.15 -17.84 -12.87
C ARG A 55 4.30 -18.69 -11.95
N PHE A 56 2.99 -18.66 -12.18
CA PHE A 56 2.02 -19.48 -11.47
C PHE A 56 1.91 -20.84 -12.15
N LEU A 57 2.06 -21.91 -11.38
CA LEU A 57 1.96 -23.29 -11.84
C LEU A 57 0.50 -23.79 -11.67
N PRO A 58 0.06 -24.77 -12.49
CA PRO A 58 -1.32 -25.31 -12.42
C PRO A 58 -1.72 -25.89 -11.07
N ASP A 59 -0.74 -26.35 -10.28
CA ASP A 59 -0.94 -26.90 -8.93
C ASP A 59 -1.02 -25.83 -7.84
N GLY A 60 -0.99 -24.55 -8.21
CA GLY A 60 -1.10 -23.43 -7.29
C GLY A 60 0.22 -22.94 -6.69
N ARG A 61 1.34 -23.59 -7.02
CA ARG A 61 2.69 -23.12 -6.67
C ARG A 61 3.09 -21.92 -7.53
N ALA A 62 4.09 -21.17 -7.09
CA ALA A 62 4.64 -20.06 -7.85
C ALA A 62 6.17 -20.03 -7.81
N HIS A 63 6.78 -19.76 -8.96
CA HIS A 63 8.19 -19.38 -9.06
C HIS A 63 8.29 -17.87 -9.20
N VAL A 64 9.07 -17.24 -8.33
CA VAL A 64 9.20 -15.80 -8.25
C VAL A 64 10.66 -15.43 -8.36
N THR A 65 10.99 -14.57 -9.32
CA THR A 65 12.31 -13.94 -9.41
C THR A 65 12.20 -12.45 -9.18
N GLY A 66 13.28 -11.87 -8.68
CA GLY A 66 13.29 -10.46 -8.35
C GLY A 66 14.60 -10.00 -7.77
N ARG A 67 14.54 -8.86 -7.08
CA ARG A 67 15.70 -8.23 -6.47
C ARG A 67 15.39 -7.65 -5.09
N GLY A 68 16.32 -7.81 -4.16
CA GLY A 68 16.31 -7.05 -2.91
C GLY A 68 16.51 -5.56 -3.19
N VAL A 69 15.61 -4.71 -2.73
CA VAL A 69 15.64 -3.26 -2.95
C VAL A 69 16.40 -2.60 -1.80
N GLU A 70 15.92 -2.77 -0.58
CA GLU A 70 16.46 -2.12 0.61
C GLU A 70 16.10 -2.91 1.88
N LEU A 71 16.83 -2.66 2.97
CA LEU A 71 16.47 -3.16 4.29
C LEU A 71 15.53 -2.18 4.98
N VAL A 72 14.40 -2.67 5.46
CA VAL A 72 13.39 -1.89 6.16
C VAL A 72 13.16 -2.45 7.56
N THR A 73 12.60 -1.62 8.44
CA THR A 73 12.10 -2.07 9.73
C THR A 73 10.61 -2.39 9.60
N ALA A 74 10.27 -3.67 9.70
CA ALA A 74 8.91 -4.12 9.83
C ALA A 74 8.46 -3.97 11.29
N ASN A 75 7.36 -3.25 11.50
CA ASN A 75 6.74 -2.99 12.78
C ASN A 75 5.23 -3.19 12.66
N HIS A 76 4.54 -3.32 13.79
CA HIS A 76 3.10 -3.61 13.84
C HIS A 76 2.78 -4.78 12.92
N CYS A 77 3.18 -6.00 13.28
CA CYS A 77 2.95 -7.18 12.44
C CYS A 77 1.57 -7.78 12.76
N TRP A 78 0.80 -8.16 11.74
CA TRP A 78 -0.49 -8.84 11.93
C TRP A 78 -0.73 -9.91 10.87
N ILE A 79 -1.69 -10.79 11.14
CA ILE A 79 -2.21 -11.74 10.15
C ILE A 79 -3.53 -11.17 9.65
N GLU A 80 -3.68 -11.04 8.33
CA GLU A 80 -4.94 -10.64 7.73
C GLU A 80 -5.89 -11.84 7.66
N GLU A 81 -7.13 -11.66 8.10
CA GLU A 81 -8.15 -12.70 8.07
C GLU A 81 -8.42 -13.18 6.63
N GLY A 82 -8.71 -14.47 6.46
CA GLY A 82 -8.98 -15.07 5.15
C GLY A 82 -7.75 -15.31 4.25
N THR A 83 -6.53 -14.98 4.72
CA THR A 83 -5.29 -15.18 3.94
C THR A 83 -4.55 -16.49 4.24
N GLY A 84 -5.08 -17.32 5.14
CA GLY A 84 -4.43 -18.56 5.56
C GLY A 84 -3.12 -18.32 6.34
N GLY A 85 -3.07 -17.26 7.15
CA GLY A 85 -1.89 -16.95 7.97
C GLY A 85 -0.81 -16.14 7.25
N LEU A 86 -1.18 -15.31 6.27
CA LEU A 86 -0.24 -14.39 5.64
C LEU A 86 0.03 -13.20 6.56
N TRP A 87 1.32 -12.94 6.80
CA TRP A 87 1.76 -11.82 7.61
C TRP A 87 1.80 -10.53 6.81
N TYR A 88 1.36 -9.46 7.47
CA TYR A 88 1.47 -8.08 7.06
C TYR A 88 2.25 -7.31 8.13
N ALA A 89 2.85 -6.20 7.71
CA ALA A 89 3.55 -5.30 8.60
C ALA A 89 3.46 -3.88 8.05
N SER A 90 3.48 -2.91 8.96
CA SER A 90 3.84 -1.55 8.62
C SER A 90 5.37 -1.46 8.50
N THR A 91 5.87 -0.61 7.61
CA THR A 91 7.32 -0.46 7.41
C THR A 91 7.75 0.96 7.67
N SER A 92 8.87 1.12 8.37
CA SER A 92 9.67 2.34 8.36
C SER A 92 11.00 2.07 7.68
N THR A 93 11.42 2.95 6.79
CA THR A 93 12.80 2.97 6.31
C THR A 93 13.68 3.60 7.40
N PRO A 94 14.91 3.10 7.63
CA PRO A 94 15.86 3.84 8.46
C PRO A 94 16.10 5.20 7.78
N GLU A 95 15.71 6.28 8.46
CA GLU A 95 15.64 7.63 7.91
C GLU A 95 16.95 8.04 7.22
N ASN A 96 16.90 8.32 5.92
CA ASN A 96 17.98 9.02 5.22
C ASN A 96 17.91 10.51 5.63
N PRO A 97 18.96 11.12 6.22
CA PRO A 97 18.93 12.54 6.57
C PRO A 97 18.69 13.47 5.37
N ALA A 98 18.90 13.00 4.12
CA ALA A 98 18.55 13.72 2.90
C ALA A 98 17.03 13.76 2.60
N ASP A 99 16.23 12.83 3.13
CA ASP A 99 14.77 12.81 2.94
C ASP A 99 14.02 13.81 3.83
N ARG A 100 14.71 14.50 4.75
CA ARG A 100 14.10 15.56 5.58
C ARG A 100 13.57 16.73 4.75
N SER A 101 14.02 16.90 3.50
CA SER A 101 13.54 17.97 2.60
C SER A 101 12.40 17.53 1.68
N ALA A 102 12.07 16.23 1.65
CA ALA A 102 10.99 15.65 0.85
C ALA A 102 9.97 14.86 1.69
N ALA A 103 9.97 15.05 3.01
CA ALA A 103 8.79 14.84 3.85
C ALA A 103 7.72 15.86 3.43
N ALA A 104 7.19 15.66 2.22
CA ALA A 104 5.97 16.24 1.73
C ALA A 104 4.94 15.99 2.82
N THR A 105 4.56 17.10 3.45
CA THR A 105 3.35 17.32 4.24
C THR A 105 2.48 16.07 4.26
N ARG A 106 2.57 15.28 5.33
CA ARG A 106 1.61 14.22 5.63
C ARG A 106 0.24 14.88 5.50
N PHE A 107 -0.49 14.62 4.43
CA PHE A 107 -1.76 15.27 4.18
C PHE A 107 -2.67 14.85 5.32
N GLN A 108 -2.83 15.76 6.29
CA GLN A 108 -3.87 15.61 7.28
C GLN A 108 -5.12 16.17 6.60
N PRO A 109 -6.11 15.32 6.29
CA PRO A 109 -7.35 15.80 5.74
C PRO A 109 -7.86 16.88 6.67
N THR A 110 -8.12 18.07 6.14
CA THR A 110 -8.79 19.09 6.94
C THR A 110 -10.12 18.51 7.42
N GLU A 111 -10.65 19.00 8.53
CA GLU A 111 -12.00 18.62 8.99
C GLU A 111 -13.04 18.82 7.86
N SER A 112 -12.82 19.85 7.05
CA SER A 112 -13.59 20.15 5.84
C SER A 112 -13.51 19.02 4.80
N THR A 113 -12.32 18.49 4.54
CA THR A 113 -12.09 17.35 3.63
C THR A 113 -12.74 16.09 4.15
N ALA A 114 -12.58 15.79 5.44
CA ALA A 114 -13.21 14.62 6.05
C ALA A 114 -14.74 14.68 5.97
N ASN A 115 -15.34 15.86 6.20
CA ASN A 115 -16.79 16.05 6.12
C ASN A 115 -17.33 15.88 4.70
N ARG A 116 -16.62 16.39 3.68
CA ARG A 116 -17.04 16.21 2.28
C ARG A 116 -16.93 14.76 1.81
N LEU A 117 -15.87 14.05 2.21
CA LEU A 117 -15.76 12.62 1.93
C LEU A 117 -16.89 11.82 2.58
N ARG A 118 -17.23 12.11 3.85
CA ARG A 118 -18.38 11.46 4.51
C ARG A 118 -19.70 11.72 3.79
N ALA A 119 -19.95 12.96 3.35
CA ALA A 119 -21.14 13.29 2.58
C ALA A 119 -21.19 12.53 1.23
N ALA A 120 -20.08 12.52 0.50
CA ALA A 120 -19.98 11.79 -0.77
C ALA A 120 -20.22 10.28 -0.61
N ILE A 121 -19.70 9.67 0.47
CA ILE A 121 -19.94 8.26 0.79
C ILE A 121 -21.41 8.02 1.14
N SER A 122 -21.99 8.89 1.98
CA SER A 122 -23.39 8.81 2.41
C SER A 122 -24.36 8.79 1.22
N ASP A 123 -24.07 9.56 0.17
CA ASP A 123 -24.97 9.68 -0.99
C ASP A 123 -24.58 8.76 -2.15
N GLY A 124 -23.28 8.59 -2.39
CA GLY A 124 -22.73 7.83 -3.50
C GLY A 124 -22.88 6.32 -3.32
N ALA A 125 -22.66 5.79 -2.12
CA ALA A 125 -22.75 4.36 -1.87
C ALA A 125 -24.18 3.81 -2.07
N PRO A 126 -25.26 4.46 -1.58
CA PRO A 126 -26.62 4.04 -1.91
C PRO A 126 -26.94 4.12 -3.41
N ALA A 127 -26.44 5.12 -4.14
CA ALA A 127 -26.64 5.22 -5.59
C ALA A 127 -25.99 4.05 -6.33
N TYR A 128 -24.78 3.65 -5.94
CA TYR A 128 -24.11 2.47 -6.48
C TYR A 128 -24.91 1.19 -6.20
N ASN A 129 -25.37 1.00 -4.96
CA ASN A 129 -26.13 -0.19 -4.55
C ASN A 129 -27.46 -0.35 -5.30
N ARG A 130 -28.01 0.74 -5.86
CA ARG A 130 -29.21 0.72 -6.73
C ARG A 130 -28.90 0.56 -8.22
N GLY A 131 -27.63 0.36 -8.59
CA GLY A 131 -27.18 0.24 -9.98
C GLY A 131 -26.99 1.57 -10.71
N GLU A 132 -27.11 2.71 -10.01
CA GLU A 132 -26.95 4.06 -10.59
C GLU A 132 -25.46 4.45 -10.68
N VAL A 133 -24.64 3.62 -11.34
CA VAL A 133 -23.17 3.73 -11.35
C VAL A 133 -22.68 5.11 -11.82
N ARG A 134 -23.29 5.67 -12.87
CA ARG A 134 -22.94 7.02 -13.36
C ARG A 134 -23.20 8.11 -12.32
N ARG A 135 -24.29 8.00 -11.56
CA ARG A 135 -24.64 8.96 -10.51
C ARG A 135 -23.66 8.89 -9.35
N CYS A 136 -23.32 7.68 -8.90
CA CYS A 136 -22.28 7.45 -7.90
C CYS A 136 -20.95 8.10 -8.32
N ALA A 137 -20.50 7.84 -9.56
CA ALA A 137 -19.26 8.43 -10.09
C ALA A 137 -19.30 9.97 -10.10
N ASN A 138 -20.42 10.58 -10.49
CA ASN A 138 -20.56 12.03 -10.48
C ASN A 138 -20.45 12.61 -9.06
N ILE A 139 -21.07 11.97 -8.06
CA ILE A 139 -21.00 12.41 -6.65
C ILE A 139 -19.55 12.45 -6.16
N TYR A 140 -18.76 11.39 -6.43
CA TYR A 140 -17.35 11.37 -6.03
C TYR A 140 -16.51 12.38 -6.81
N LEU A 141 -16.79 12.57 -8.10
CA LEU A 141 -16.07 13.53 -8.93
C LEU A 141 -16.31 14.98 -8.48
N GLU A 142 -17.55 15.32 -8.10
CA GLU A 142 -17.89 16.63 -7.55
C GLU A 142 -17.18 16.89 -6.23
N ALA A 143 -17.17 15.91 -5.32
CA ALA A 143 -16.44 16.02 -4.05
C ALA A 143 -14.93 16.25 -4.27
N ALA A 144 -14.31 15.50 -5.19
CA ALA A 144 -12.90 15.66 -5.53
C ALA A 144 -12.59 17.04 -6.14
N ARG A 145 -13.46 17.55 -7.03
CA ARG A 145 -13.31 18.88 -7.61
C ARG A 145 -13.39 19.99 -6.55
N ALA A 146 -14.31 19.86 -5.59
CA ALA A 146 -14.43 20.82 -4.50
C ALA A 146 -13.15 20.89 -3.64
N GLU A 147 -12.49 19.76 -3.37
CA GLU A 147 -11.19 19.76 -2.69
C GLU A 147 -10.11 20.48 -3.50
N LEU A 148 -10.03 20.20 -4.81
CA LEU A 148 -9.03 20.81 -5.68
C LEU A 148 -9.17 22.34 -5.73
N LEU A 149 -10.41 22.85 -5.75
CA LEU A 149 -10.68 24.29 -5.71
C LEU A 149 -10.21 24.93 -4.40
N LEU A 150 -10.43 24.28 -3.26
CA LEU A 150 -9.98 24.78 -1.96
C LEU A 150 -8.45 24.82 -1.85
N LEU A 151 -7.77 23.79 -2.36
CA LEU A 151 -6.31 23.77 -2.41
C LEU A 151 -5.75 24.90 -3.28
N SER A 152 -6.43 25.24 -4.39
CA SER A 152 -5.99 26.34 -5.26
C SER A 152 -6.15 27.74 -4.65
N SER A 153 -7.05 27.90 -3.67
CA SER A 153 -7.34 29.18 -3.01
C SER A 153 -6.39 29.49 -1.83
N GLN A 154 -5.60 28.51 -1.37
CA GLN A 154 -4.65 28.68 -0.25
C GLN A 154 -3.24 29.10 -0.70
N SER A 155 -3.02 29.28 -2.01
CA SER A 155 -1.70 29.53 -2.61
C SER A 155 -1.38 31.00 -2.94
N VAL A 156 -2.06 31.98 -2.34
CA VAL A 156 -1.73 33.41 -2.53
C VAL A 156 -0.97 33.94 -1.31
N PRO A 157 0.34 34.22 -1.40
CA PRO A 157 1.05 34.96 -0.35
C PRO A 157 0.60 36.43 -0.35
N SER A 158 0.06 36.89 0.78
CA SER A 158 -0.09 38.32 1.07
C SER A 158 1.29 38.89 1.40
N GLU A 159 1.93 39.53 0.43
CA GLU A 159 2.95 40.56 0.70
C GLU A 159 2.32 41.93 0.47
N LEU A 160 2.05 42.66 1.56
CA LEU A 160 2.10 44.12 1.67
C LEU A 160 2.51 44.49 3.09
#